data_AF-A0A8S4FHZ9-F1
#
_entry.id   AF-A0A8S4FHZ9-F1
#
_cell.length_a   1.000
_cell.length_b   1.000
_cell.length_c   1.000
_cell.angle_alpha   90.00
_cell.angle_beta   90.00
_cell.angle_gamma   90.00
#
_symmetry.space_group_name_H-M   'P 1'
#
loop_
_entity.id
_entity.type
_entity.pdbx_description
1 polymer ?
#
loop_
_entity_poly.entity_id
_entity_poly.type
_entity_poly.pdbx_seq_one_letter_code
_entity_poly.pdbx_strand_id
1 'polypeptide(L)' 'MSDAPARPMKYPYTISAKIAQFPMKYYVQNQWIWRYWMAGILVSAPIFYKIHKLANSPENVKIWAENKRKEEASHH' A
#
# COMPACT_ATOMS: atom_id res chain seq x y z
N MET A 1 -3.18 -35.52 18.49
CA MET A 1 -2.50 -34.21 18.43
C MET A 1 -1.29 -34.41 17.53
N SER A 2 -1.37 -34.00 16.27
CA SER A 2 -0.25 -34.13 15.33
C SER A 2 0.82 -33.12 15.72
N ASP A 3 1.95 -33.59 16.21
CA ASP A 3 3.11 -32.77 16.54
C ASP A 3 3.48 -31.88 15.34
N ALA A 4 3.66 -30.58 15.61
CA ALA A 4 4.15 -29.66 14.59
C ALA A 4 5.50 -30.17 14.07
N PRO A 5 5.72 -30.19 12.74
CA PRO A 5 6.91 -30.79 12.16
C PRO A 5 8.18 -30.17 12.75
N ALA A 6 8.98 -31.00 13.41
CA ALA A 6 10.11 -30.60 14.25
C ALA A 6 11.28 -29.93 13.50
N ARG A 7 11.24 -29.84 12.16
CA ARG A 7 12.28 -29.17 11.36
C ARG A 7 11.75 -28.67 10.01
N PRO A 8 12.00 -27.41 9.64
CA PRO A 8 11.69 -26.93 8.30
C PRO A 8 12.54 -27.64 7.23
N MET A 9 11.94 -27.91 6.05
CA MET A 9 12.60 -28.54 4.91
C MET A 9 13.82 -27.74 4.44
N LYS A 10 14.92 -28.39 4.08
CA LYS A 10 16.14 -27.70 3.60
C LYS A 10 15.93 -26.95 2.28
N TYR A 11 15.13 -27.51 1.38
CA TYR A 11 14.82 -26.93 0.07
C TYR A 11 13.31 -26.92 -0.16
N PRO A 12 12.60 -25.84 0.21
CA PRO A 12 11.17 -25.72 -0.02
C PRO A 12 10.85 -25.57 -1.51
N TYR A 13 10.09 -26.51 -2.06
CA TYR A 13 9.67 -26.49 -3.47
C TYR A 13 8.34 -25.77 -3.69
N THR A 14 7.53 -25.62 -2.64
CA THR A 14 6.27 -24.86 -2.68
C THR A 14 6.48 -23.42 -2.20
N ILE A 15 5.70 -22.49 -2.77
CA ILE A 15 5.76 -21.07 -2.41
C ILE A 15 5.42 -20.88 -0.92
N SER A 16 4.42 -21.58 -0.41
CA SER A 16 4.03 -21.53 1.00
C SER A 16 5.17 -21.95 1.94
N ALA A 17 5.89 -23.03 1.60
CA ALA A 17 7.04 -23.47 2.40
C ALA A 17 8.22 -22.48 2.31
N LYS A 18 8.43 -21.82 1.16
CA LYS A 18 9.44 -20.76 1.02
C LYS A 18 9.12 -19.55 1.91
N ILE A 19 7.86 -19.12 1.94
CA ILE A 19 7.42 -18.00 2.78
C ILE A 19 7.53 -18.36 4.26
N ALA A 20 7.10 -19.55 4.66
CA ALA A 20 7.16 -20.00 6.06
C ALA A 20 8.61 -20.07 6.60
N GLN A 21 9.58 -20.36 5.73
CA GLN A 21 10.99 -20.42 6.09
C GLN A 21 11.73 -19.09 5.94
N PHE A 22 11.15 -18.12 5.24
CA PHE A 22 11.78 -16.83 5.05
C PHE A 22 11.84 -16.08 6.40
N PRO A 23 12.98 -15.47 6.77
CA PRO A 23 13.15 -14.85 8.08
C PRO A 23 12.49 -13.46 8.12
N MET A 24 11.15 -13.42 8.01
CA MET A 24 10.34 -12.19 7.98
C MET A 24 10.65 -11.27 9.17
N LYS A 25 10.75 -11.85 10.37
CA LYS A 25 11.06 -11.10 11.60
C LYS A 25 12.41 -10.37 11.52
N TYR A 26 13.44 -11.02 10.97
CA TYR A 26 14.76 -10.42 10.82
C TYR A 26 14.71 -9.19 9.91
N TYR A 27 14.04 -9.31 8.75
CA TYR A 27 13.93 -8.18 7.82
C TYR A 27 13.07 -7.06 8.39
N VAL A 28 11.95 -7.34 9.04
CA VAL A 28 11.10 -6.30 9.64
C VAL A 28 11.84 -5.54 10.75
N GLN A 29 12.63 -6.23 11.59
CA GLN A 29 13.33 -5.60 12.71
C GLN A 29 14.60 -4.86 12.30
N ASN A 30 15.35 -5.38 11.33
CA ASN A 30 16.66 -4.84 10.95
C ASN A 30 16.61 -3.90 9.74
N GLN A 31 15.51 -3.87 8.98
CA GLN A 31 15.38 -2.90 7.91
C GLN A 31 15.00 -1.52 8.47
N TRP A 32 15.90 -0.56 8.27
CA TRP A 32 15.69 0.85 8.57
C TRP A 32 14.45 1.41 7.87
N ILE A 33 14.08 0.86 6.70
CA ILE A 33 13.00 1.36 5.86
C ILE A 33 11.68 1.48 6.61
N TRP A 34 11.32 0.51 7.45
CA TRP A 34 10.05 0.52 8.19
C TRP A 34 9.98 1.68 9.19
N ARG A 35 11.11 2.08 9.78
CA ARG A 35 11.17 3.21 10.71
C ARG A 35 10.90 4.53 9.99
N TYR A 36 11.56 4.73 8.84
CA TYR A 36 11.46 5.99 8.09
C TYR A 36 10.21 6.07 7.21
N TRP A 37 9.73 4.95 6.66
CA TRP A 37 8.47 4.91 5.92
C TRP A 37 7.29 5.24 6.81
N MET A 38 7.21 4.64 8.00
CA MET A 38 6.11 4.94 8.93
C MET A 38 6.15 6.40 9.38
N ALA A 39 7.34 6.94 9.68
CA ALA A 39 7.50 8.36 10.00
C ALA A 39 7.13 9.26 8.81
N GLY A 40 7.59 8.94 7.60
CA GLY A 40 7.31 9.70 6.38
C GLY A 40 5.82 9.70 6.01
N ILE A 41 5.15 8.56 6.12
CA ILE A 41 3.69 8.45 5.94
C ILE A 41 2.98 9.29 6.98
N LEU A 42 3.38 9.22 8.27
CA LEU A 42 2.73 9.98 9.33
C LEU A 42 2.88 11.50 9.14
N VAL A 43 4.07 11.96 8.74
CA VAL A 43 4.33 13.39 8.49
C VAL A 43 3.62 13.88 7.22
N SER A 44 3.54 13.05 6.18
CA SER A 44 2.90 13.43 4.92
C SER A 44 1.38 13.26 4.92
N ALA A 45 0.83 12.40 5.77
CA ALA A 45 -0.61 12.16 5.91
C ALA A 45 -1.47 13.46 6.02
N PRO A 46 -1.14 14.45 6.88
CA PRO A 46 -1.93 15.69 6.94
C PRO A 46 -1.84 16.53 5.66
N ILE A 47 -0.72 16.47 4.93
CA ILE A 47 -0.54 17.17 3.65
C ILE A 47 -1.46 16.54 2.61
N PHE A 48 -1.39 15.22 2.46
CA PHE A 48 -2.25 14.48 1.53
C PHE A 48 -3.72 14.59 1.89
N TYR A 49 -4.08 14.64 3.19
CA TYR A 49 -5.44 14.86 3.62
C TYR A 49 -5.98 16.24 3.20
N LYS A 50 -5.16 17.29 3.31
CA LYS A 50 -5.53 18.63 2.83
C LYS A 50 -5.72 18.65 1.32
N ILE A 51 -4.80 18.05 0.57
CA ILE A 51 -4.90 17.92 -0.89
C ILE A 51 -6.18 17.16 -1.25
N HIS A 52 -6.47 16.05 -0.57
CA HIS A 52 -7.67 15.26 -0.78
C HIS A 52 -8.96 16.06 -0.54
N LYS A 53 -9.00 16.90 0.51
CA LYS A 53 -10.14 17.79 0.75
C LYS A 53 -10.30 18.86 -0.32
N LEU A 54 -9.21 19.45 -0.78
CA LEU A 54 -9.24 20.48 -1.82
C LEU A 54 -9.66 19.89 -3.17
N ALA A 55 -9.15 18.71 -3.53
CA ALA A 55 -9.52 18.01 -4.75
C ALA A 55 -11.02 17.64 -4.77
N ASN A 56 -11.56 17.22 -3.63
CA ASN A 56 -12.98 16.86 -3.48
C ASN A 56 -13.86 18.04 -3.03
N SER A 57 -13.40 19.29 -3.16
CA SER A 57 -14.23 20.45 -2.88
C SER A 57 -15.42 20.47 -3.86
N PRO A 58 -16.61 20.92 -3.43
CA PRO A 58 -17.80 20.91 -4.28
C PRO A 58 -17.63 21.76 -5.55
N GLU A 59 -16.75 22.76 -5.52
CA GLU A 59 -16.38 23.57 -6.68
C GLU A 59 -15.52 22.78 -7.68
N ASN A 60 -14.47 22.10 -7.20
CA ASN A 60 -13.62 21.28 -8.07
C ASN A 60 -14.37 20.09 -8.67
N VAL A 61 -15.29 19.47 -7.92
CA VAL A 61 -16.14 18.39 -8.44
C VAL A 61 -17.04 18.90 -9.57
N LYS A 62 -17.62 20.11 -9.43
CA LYS A 62 -18.44 20.73 -10.49
C LYS A 62 -17.62 21.05 -11.73
N ILE A 63 -16.43 21.64 -11.56
CA ILE A 63 -15.53 21.94 -12.68
C ILE A 63 -15.10 20.65 -13.39
N TRP A 64 -14.77 19.59 -12.63
CA TRP A 64 -14.41 18.30 -13.19
C TRP A 64 -15.57 17.67 -13.98
N ALA A 65 -16.79 17.71 -13.44
CA ALA A 65 -17.98 17.23 -14.14
C ALA A 65 -18.27 18.03 -15.42
N GLU A 66 -18.08 19.35 -15.39
CA GLU A 66 -18.26 20.20 -16.57
C GLU A 66 -17.21 19.92 -17.65
N ASN A 67 -15.94 19.73 -17.25
CA ASN A 67 -14.87 19.36 -18.17
C ASN A 67 -15.13 17.98 -18.79
N LYS A 68 -15.58 17.01 -17.99
CA LYS A 68 -15.97 15.69 -18.50
C LYS A 68 -17.10 15.75 -19.52
N ARG A 69 -18.13 16.55 -19.25
CA ARG A 69 -19.23 16.77 -20.20
C ARG A 69 -18.75 17.43 -21.50
N LYS A 70 -17.79 18.36 -21.43
CA LYS A 70 -17.18 18.99 -22.62
C LYS A 70 -16.33 18.01 -23.41
N GLU A 71 -15.54 17.17 -22.73
CA GLU A 71 -14.77 16.09 -23.36
C GLU A 71 -15.70 15.12 -24.08
N GLU A 72 -16.73 14.60 -23.40
CA GLU A 72 -17.72 13.70 -23.99
C GLU A 72 -18.42 14.33 -25.19
N ALA A 73 -18.83 15.60 -25.10
CA ALA A 73 -19.44 16.32 -26.22
C ALA A 73 -18.48 16.61 -27.39
N SER A 74 -17.17 16.65 -27.14
CA SER A 74 -16.16 16.82 -28.20
C SER A 74 -15.74 15.50 -28.87
N HIS A 75 -16.03 14.38 -28.21
CA HIS A 75 -15.76 13.03 -28.69
C HIS A 75 -16.97 12.39 -29.42
N HIS A 76 -18.09 13.11 -29.52
CA HIS A 76 -19.26 12.79 -30.33
C HIS A 76 -19.33 13.71 -31.56
#